data_AF-A0A928H9I6-F1
#
_entry.id   AF-A0A928H9I6-F1
#
_cell.length_a   1.000
_cell.length_b   1.000
_cell.length_c   1.000
_cell.angle_alpha   90.00
_cell.angle_beta   90.00
_cell.angle_gamma   90.00
#
_symmetry.space_group_name_H-M   'P 1'
#
loop_
_entity.id
_entity.type
_entity.pdbx_description
1 polymer ?
#
loop_
_entity_poly.entity_id
_entity_poly.type
_entity_poly.pdbx_seq_one_letter_code
_entity_poly.pdbx_strand_id
1 'polypeptide(L)'
;IRTTLPKAKEARKLAEKLVTIARKGDLAARRLAASRLTQPKAVKKLFDKIVPGLEGRNGGYTRILKLFTRKGDAAKMVLLQWVCVEEIKDDAPAAEENAAEAK
;
A
#
# COMPACT_ATOMS: atom_id res chain seq x y z
N ILE A 1 4.89 2.64 -4.29
CA ILE A 1 6.21 2.64 -3.62
C ILE A 1 7.33 2.30 -4.61
N ARG A 2 8.51 2.92 -4.50
CA ARG A 2 9.70 2.58 -5.29
C ARG A 2 10.61 1.66 -4.49
N THR A 3 10.96 0.50 -5.03
CA THR A 3 11.79 -0.52 -4.33
C THR A 3 12.57 -1.36 -5.34
N THR A 4 13.34 -2.35 -4.88
CA THR A 4 14.06 -3.27 -5.76
C THR A 4 13.15 -4.38 -6.28
N LEU A 5 13.46 -4.91 -7.47
CA LEU A 5 12.70 -6.00 -8.10
C LEU A 5 12.41 -7.21 -7.16
N PRO A 6 13.38 -7.80 -6.44
CA PRO A 6 13.09 -8.93 -5.56
C PRO A 6 12.16 -8.54 -4.41
N LYS A 7 12.38 -7.38 -3.78
CA LYS A 7 11.51 -6.88 -2.70
C LYS A 7 10.08 -6.63 -3.19
N ALA A 8 9.91 -6.09 -4.39
CA ALA A 8 8.58 -5.88 -4.98
C ALA A 8 7.83 -7.19 -5.25
N LYS A 9 8.54 -8.24 -5.70
CA LYS A 9 7.93 -9.56 -5.94
C LYS A 9 7.40 -10.19 -4.65
N GLU A 10 8.15 -10.08 -3.56
CA GLU A 10 7.69 -10.56 -2.25
C GLU A 10 6.54 -9.72 -1.70
N ALA A 11 6.66 -8.39 -1.75
CA ALA A 11 5.59 -7.49 -1.34
C ALA A 11 4.28 -7.74 -2.10
N ARG A 12 4.36 -8.05 -3.40
CA ARG A 12 3.19 -8.42 -4.22
C ARG A 12 2.47 -9.65 -3.69
N LYS A 13 3.19 -10.72 -3.34
CA LYS A 13 2.59 -11.94 -2.79
C LYS A 13 1.83 -11.66 -1.48
N LEU A 14 2.40 -10.84 -0.62
CA LEU A 14 1.79 -10.46 0.66
C LEU A 14 0.56 -9.57 0.46
N ALA A 15 0.67 -8.57 -0.42
CA ALA A 15 -0.42 -7.65 -0.73
C ALA A 15 -1.62 -8.39 -1.34
N GLU A 16 -1.40 -9.31 -2.28
CA GLU A 16 -2.49 -10.08 -2.89
C GLU A 16 -3.26 -10.93 -1.87
N LYS A 17 -2.55 -11.58 -0.95
CA LYS A 17 -3.17 -12.35 0.14
C LYS A 17 -3.96 -11.46 1.09
N LEU A 18 -3.45 -10.28 1.42
CA LEU A 18 -4.12 -9.33 2.32
C LEU A 18 -5.42 -8.79 1.71
N VAL A 19 -5.39 -8.36 0.45
CA VAL A 19 -6.60 -7.88 -0.25
C VAL A 19 -7.65 -8.98 -0.33
N THR A 20 -7.22 -10.22 -0.61
CA THR A 20 -8.14 -11.37 -0.69
C THR A 20 -8.85 -11.64 0.64
N ILE A 21 -8.14 -11.50 1.77
CA ILE A 21 -8.75 -11.60 3.11
C ILE A 21 -9.69 -10.42 3.34
N ALA A 22 -9.24 -9.21 3.05
CA ALA A 22 -10.00 -8.00 3.32
C ALA A 22 -11.31 -7.93 2.50
N ARG A 23 -11.35 -8.53 1.30
CA ARG A 23 -12.56 -8.65 0.48
C ARG A 23 -13.70 -9.44 1.15
N LYS A 24 -13.40 -10.29 2.15
CA LYS A 24 -14.44 -11.02 2.90
C LYS A 24 -15.28 -10.09 3.80
N GLY A 25 -14.73 -8.96 4.22
CA GLY A 25 -15.46 -7.91 4.95
C GLY A 25 -15.89 -8.24 6.39
N ASP A 26 -15.60 -9.43 6.91
CA ASP A 26 -16.02 -9.86 8.25
C ASP A 26 -15.08 -9.34 9.37
N LEU A 27 -15.58 -9.37 10.62
CA LEU A 27 -14.80 -8.99 11.81
C LEU A 27 -13.55 -9.87 11.96
N ALA A 28 -13.64 -11.15 11.58
CA ALA A 28 -12.52 -12.08 11.59
C ALA A 28 -11.44 -11.67 10.58
N ALA A 29 -11.78 -11.29 9.34
CA ALA A 29 -10.81 -10.76 8.37
C ALA A 29 -10.16 -9.48 8.86
N ARG A 30 -10.91 -8.57 9.50
CA ARG A 30 -10.33 -7.34 10.07
C ARG A 30 -9.29 -7.67 11.15
N ARG A 31 -9.58 -8.61 12.05
CA ARG A 31 -8.63 -9.09 13.09
C ARG A 31 -7.42 -9.77 12.47
N LEU A 32 -7.62 -10.61 11.45
CA LEU A 32 -6.54 -11.30 10.75
C LEU A 32 -5.64 -10.33 9.97
N ALA A 33 -6.22 -9.32 9.34
CA ALA A 33 -5.48 -8.25 8.67
C ALA A 33 -4.68 -7.39 9.67
N ALA A 34 -5.27 -7.08 10.82
CA ALA A 34 -4.60 -6.33 11.89
C ALA A 34 -3.39 -7.07 12.47
N SER A 35 -3.49 -8.39 12.64
CA SER A 35 -2.37 -9.23 13.07
C SER A 35 -1.18 -9.20 12.10
N ARG A 36 -1.43 -9.03 10.79
CA ARG A 36 -0.39 -9.02 9.76
C ARG A 36 0.22 -7.65 9.48
N LEU A 37 -0.59 -6.59 9.49
CA LEU A 37 -0.13 -5.23 9.16
C LEU A 37 0.39 -4.48 10.39
N THR A 38 0.00 -4.89 11.60
CA THR A 38 0.37 -4.31 12.91
C THR A 38 -0.06 -2.84 13.11
N GLN A 39 -0.26 -2.06 12.04
CA GLN A 39 -0.62 -0.66 12.05
C GLN A 39 -2.13 -0.46 11.84
N PRO A 40 -2.87 0.11 12.81
CA PRO A 40 -4.32 0.27 12.71
C PRO A 40 -4.74 1.24 11.59
N LYS A 41 -3.94 2.29 11.33
CA LYS A 41 -4.20 3.25 10.24
C LYS A 41 -4.15 2.57 8.86
N ALA A 42 -3.22 1.65 8.66
CA ALA A 42 -3.08 0.92 7.40
C ALA A 42 -4.26 -0.05 7.19
N VAL A 43 -4.71 -0.72 8.26
CA VAL A 43 -5.89 -1.58 8.22
C VAL A 43 -7.12 -0.78 7.82
N LYS A 44 -7.35 0.38 8.45
CA LYS A 44 -8.48 1.26 8.08
C LYS A 44 -8.44 1.66 6.61
N LYS A 45 -7.29 2.15 6.11
CA LYS A 45 -7.12 2.49 4.68
C LYS A 45 -7.37 1.31 3.74
N LEU A 46 -6.98 0.09 4.13
CA LEU A 46 -7.20 -1.11 3.34
C LEU A 46 -8.69 -1.39 3.13
N PHE A 47 -9.49 -1.36 4.19
CA PHE A 47 -10.92 -1.64 4.11
C PHE A 47 -11.73 -0.48 3.53
N ASP A 48 -11.37 0.76 3.85
CA ASP A 48 -12.17 1.94 3.46
C ASP A 48 -11.91 2.37 2.02
N LYS A 49 -10.66 2.31 1.54
CA LYS A 49 -10.27 2.85 0.21
C LYS A 49 -9.88 1.76 -0.78
N ILE A 50 -9.05 0.81 -0.36
CA ILE A 50 -8.38 -0.11 -1.29
C ILE A 50 -9.31 -1.25 -1.74
N VAL A 51 -10.04 -1.88 -0.81
CA VAL A 51 -10.94 -3.00 -1.14
C VAL A 51 -12.09 -2.57 -2.07
N PRO A 52 -12.82 -1.47 -1.82
CA PRO A 52 -13.88 -1.01 -2.73
C PRO A 52 -13.35 -0.66 -4.12
N GLY A 53 -12.19 -0.01 -4.22
CA GLY A 53 -11.56 0.32 -5.50
C GLY A 53 -11.06 -0.88 -6.31
N LEU A 54 -11.09 -2.09 -5.75
CA LEU A 54 -10.68 -3.34 -6.40
C LEU A 54 -11.84 -4.34 -6.55
N GLU A 55 -13.07 -3.90 -6.28
CA GLU A 55 -14.27 -4.71 -6.44
C GLU A 55 -14.46 -5.15 -7.90
N GLY A 56 -14.99 -6.35 -8.12
CA GLY A 56 -15.12 -6.96 -9.45
C GLY A 56 -13.84 -7.57 -10.04
N ARG A 57 -12.66 -7.38 -9.43
CA ARG A 57 -11.41 -8.02 -9.89
C ARG A 57 -11.07 -9.29 -9.11
N ASN A 58 -10.88 -10.39 -9.84
CA ASN A 58 -10.46 -11.69 -9.29
C ASN A 58 -8.94 -11.90 -9.40
N GLY A 59 -8.16 -11.07 -8.71
CA GLY A 59 -6.71 -11.20 -8.61
C GLY A 59 -5.90 -10.18 -9.42
N GLY A 60 -4.58 -10.12 -9.18
CA GLY A 60 -3.71 -9.13 -9.83
C GLY A 60 -3.96 -7.70 -9.35
N TYR A 61 -4.01 -7.50 -8.03
CA TYR A 61 -4.34 -6.21 -7.42
C TYR A 61 -3.21 -5.17 -7.49
N THR A 62 -1.97 -5.63 -7.64
CA THR A 62 -0.78 -4.77 -7.72
C THR A 62 -0.10 -4.88 -9.08
N ARG A 63 0.55 -3.80 -9.51
CA ARG A 63 1.35 -3.69 -10.73
C ARG A 63 2.79 -3.35 -10.38
N ILE A 64 3.73 -4.01 -11.06
CA ILE A 64 5.17 -3.72 -10.99
C ILE A 64 5.59 -3.07 -12.31
N LEU A 65 6.02 -1.81 -12.25
CA LEU A 65 6.61 -1.09 -13.37
C LEU A 65 8.13 -1.07 -13.21
N LYS A 66 8.86 -1.47 -14.24
CA LYS A 66 10.33 -1.42 -14.24
C LYS A 66 10.77 0.03 -14.41
N LEU A 67 11.75 0.45 -13.60
CA LEU A 67 12.39 1.75 -13.71
C LEU A 67 13.84 1.53 -14.18
N PHE A 68 14.72 2.45 -13.79
CA PHE A 68 16.15 2.40 -14.03
C PHE A 68 16.88 1.45 -13.06
N THR A 69 18.15 1.17 -13.35
CA THR A 69 19.07 0.50 -12.42
C THR A 69 19.73 1.53 -11.50
N ARG A 70 19.70 1.29 -10.19
CA ARG A 70 20.31 2.19 -9.21
C ARG A 70 21.81 2.31 -9.42
N LYS A 71 22.33 3.53 -9.36
CA LYS A 71 23.77 3.83 -9.46
C LYS A 71 24.47 3.36 -8.18
N GLY A 72 25.58 2.65 -8.32
CA GLY A 72 26.37 2.09 -7.22
C GLY A 72 26.29 0.58 -7.14
N ASP A 73 25.09 0.02 -6.94
CA ASP A 73 24.88 -1.43 -6.75
C ASP A 73 24.19 -2.12 -7.94
N ALA A 74 23.93 -1.39 -9.03
CA ALA A 74 23.25 -1.86 -10.24
C ALA A 74 21.88 -2.53 -9.97
N ALA A 75 21.25 -2.27 -8.82
CA ALA A 75 20.01 -2.92 -8.45
C ALA A 75 18.86 -2.46 -9.36
N LYS A 76 18.09 -3.42 -9.88
CA LYS A 76 16.90 -3.14 -10.71
C LYS A 76 15.81 -2.51 -9.84
N MET A 77 15.56 -1.22 -10.02
CA MET A 77 14.50 -0.51 -9.31
C MET A 77 13.16 -0.69 -10.04
N VAL A 78 12.09 -0.72 -9.25
CA VAL A 78 10.73 -0.88 -9.74
C VAL A 78 9.76 -0.02 -8.92
N LEU A 79 8.68 0.40 -9.55
CA LEU A 79 7.53 1.01 -8.90
C LEU A 79 6.47 -0.07 -8.68
N LEU A 80 6.09 -0.31 -7.43
CA LEU A 80 4.96 -1.15 -7.04
C LEU A 80 3.76 -0.25 -6.72
N GLN A 81 2.65 -0.44 -7.42
CA GLN A 81 1.43 0.36 -7.27
C GLN A 81 0.16 -0.51 -7.28
N TRP A 82 -0.93 0.03 -6.74
CA TRP A 82 -2.27 -0.53 -6.94
C TRP A 82 -2.75 -0.28 -8.37
N VAL A 83 -3.67 -1.11 -8.87
CA VAL A 83 -4.13 -1.01 -10.28
C VAL A 83 -5.26 0.00 -10.49
N CYS A 84 -6.21 0.10 -9.55
CA CYS A 84 -7.44 0.90 -9.72
C CYS A 84 -7.62 1.97 -8.63
N VAL A 85 -6.55 2.33 -7.93
CA VAL A 85 -6.60 3.44 -6.98
C VAL A 85 -5.90 4.62 -7.65
N GLU A 86 -6.69 5.60 -8.11
CA GLU A 86 -6.17 6.93 -8.46
C GLU A 86 -5.49 7.53 -7.22
N GLU A 87 -4.45 8.32 -7.44
CA GLU A 87 -3.48 8.75 -6.43
C GLU A 87 -4.11 8.96 -5.05
N ILE A 88 -3.74 8.10 -4.08
CA ILE A 88 -3.92 8.46 -2.69
C ILE A 88 -2.97 9.62 -2.44
N LYS A 89 -3.47 10.85 -2.62
CA LYS A 89 -2.96 12.01 -1.91
C LYS A 89 -3.19 11.67 -0.45
N ASP A 90 -2.19 11.05 0.17
CA ASP A 90 -2.17 10.97 1.62
C ASP A 90 -2.09 12.42 2.08
N ASP A 91 -3.11 12.84 2.83
CA ASP A 91 -3.14 14.08 3.57
C ASP A 91 -1.80 14.22 4.30
N ALA A 92 -0.93 15.07 3.77
CA ALA A 92 0.21 15.55 4.51
C ALA A 92 -0.36 16.35 5.69
N PRO A 93 0.00 16.05 6.95
CA PRO A 93 -0.01 17.11 7.95
C PRO A 93 1.15 18.05 7.60
N ALA A 94 0.93 18.93 6.63
CA ALA A 94 1.73 20.13 6.48
C ALA A 94 1.08 21.21 7.36
N ALA A 95 1.84 21.73 8.33
CA ALA A 95 1.57 22.92 9.15
C ALA A 95 0.85 22.76 10.52
N GLU A 96 1.48 22.09 11.49
CA GLU A 96 1.30 22.45 12.92
C GLU A 96 2.59 22.89 13.63
N GLU A 97 3.74 23.00 12.94
CA GLU A 97 5.02 23.38 13.58
C GLU A 97 5.40 24.88 13.49
N ASN A 98 4.55 25.81 12.98
CA ASN A 98 4.95 27.24 12.86
C ASN A 98 3.93 28.26 13.41
N ALA A 99 3.04 27.90 14.33
CA ALA A 99 2.14 28.87 14.98
C ALA A 99 2.43 29.09 16.48
N ALA A 100 3.46 28.45 17.05
CA ALA A 100 3.85 28.59 18.45
C ALA A 100 4.96 29.64 18.70
N GLU A 101 5.55 30.23 17.66
CA GLU A 101 6.55 31.31 17.74
C GLU A 101 5.99 32.64 17.20
N ALA A 102 4.93 33.16 17.83
CA ALA A 102 4.54 34.57 17.69
C ALA A 102 3.50 34.92 18.77
N LYS A 103 3.92 34.96 20.03
CA LYS A 103 3.21 35.73 21.06
C LYS A 103 4.17 36.21 22.13
#